data_AF-A0A1V4JZW2-F1
#
_entry.id   AF-A0A1V4JZW2-F1
#
_cell.length_a   1.000
_cell.length_b   1.000
_cell.length_c   1.000
_cell.angle_alpha   90.00
_cell.angle_beta   90.00
_cell.angle_gamma   90.00
#
_symmetry.space_group_name_H-M   'P 1'
#
loop_
_entity.id
_entity.type
_entity.pdbx_description
1 polymer ?
#
loop_
_entity_poly.entity_id
_entity_poly.type
_entity_poly.pdbx_seq_one_letter_code
_entity_poly.pdbx_strand_id
1 'polypeptide(L)' 'MSFVSASGGFILLDGDTFEVKGNWEKGDKSPPMGYDFWYQPRHNVLISTEWGIPKCLGYGFDPNDLKKGEETLV' A
#
# COMPACT_ATOMS: atom_id res chain seq x y z
N MET A 1 -7.98 -5.60 11.97
CA MET A 1 -6.88 -6.07 11.09
C MET A 1 -6.68 -5.03 9.99
N SER A 2 -5.46 -4.77 9.51
CA SER A 2 -5.23 -3.81 8.41
C SER A 2 -4.77 -4.49 7.12
N PHE A 3 -5.12 -3.91 5.97
CA PHE A 3 -4.72 -4.38 4.63
C PHE A 3 -4.24 -3.22 3.76
N VAL A 4 -3.31 -3.50 2.84
CA VAL A 4 -2.83 -2.57 1.82
C VAL A 4 -3.78 -2.54 0.63
N SER A 5 -4.17 -1.34 0.20
CA SER A 5 -4.89 -1.04 -1.04
C SER A 5 -3.91 -0.81 -2.19
N ALA A 6 -4.37 -1.01 -3.43
CA ALA A 6 -3.58 -0.81 -4.64
C ALA A 6 -3.02 0.61 -4.79
N SER A 7 -3.67 1.61 -4.18
CA SER A 7 -3.23 3.00 -4.16
C SER A 7 -2.37 3.35 -2.94
N GLY A 8 -1.77 2.37 -2.25
CA GLY A 8 -0.96 2.59 -1.05
C GLY A 8 -1.74 2.80 0.25
N GLY A 9 -3.07 2.92 0.15
CA GLY A 9 -3.94 3.16 1.30
C GLY A 9 -4.07 1.98 2.26
N PHE A 10 -4.14 2.21 3.57
CA PHE A 10 -4.39 1.14 4.55
C PHE A 10 -5.85 1.10 4.99
N ILE A 11 -6.52 -0.05 4.81
CA ILE A 11 -7.91 -0.27 5.23
C ILE A 11 -7.93 -0.95 6.60
N LEU A 12 -8.74 -0.44 7.52
CA LEU A 12 -9.03 -1.08 8.81
C LEU A 12 -10.29 -1.92 8.71
N LEU A 13 -10.18 -3.17 9.16
CA LEU A 13 -11.31 -4.05 9.39
C LEU A 13 -11.60 -4.20 10.89
N ASP A 14 -12.89 -4.27 11.21
CA ASP A 14 -13.36 -4.77 12.49
C ASP A 14 -12.87 -6.21 12.73
N GLY A 15 -12.51 -6.51 13.98
CA GLY A 15 -11.96 -7.83 14.34
C GLY A 15 -13.02 -8.92 14.47
N ASP A 16 -14.27 -8.55 14.71
CA ASP A 16 -15.37 -9.46 15.00
C ASP A 16 -16.31 -9.60 13.80
N THR A 17 -16.64 -8.49 13.13
CA THR A 17 -17.56 -8.47 11.99
C THR A 17 -16.88 -8.50 10.63
N PHE A 18 -15.56 -8.27 10.58
CA PHE A 18 -14.78 -8.06 9.35
C PHE A 18 -15.27 -6.91 8.46
N GLU A 19 -16.14 -6.03 8.98
CA GLU A 19 -16.60 -4.87 8.25
C GLU A 19 -15.49 -3.81 8.14
N VAL A 20 -15.53 -3.05 7.03
CA VAL A 20 -14.58 -1.97 6.77
C VAL A 20 -14.90 -0.79 7.69
N LYS A 21 -13.96 -0.44 8.56
CA LYS A 21 -14.05 0.75 9.43
C LYS A 21 -13.61 2.04 8.73
N GLY A 22 -12.87 1.92 7.63
CA GLY A 22 -12.32 3.03 6.86
C GLY A 22 -10.81 2.93 6.72
N ASN A 23 -10.16 4.05 6.40
CA ASN A 23 -8.72 4.10 6.14
C ASN A 23 -7.92 4.52 7.38
N TRP A 24 -6.67 4.06 7.49
CA TRP A 24 -5.73 4.45 8.54
C TRP A 24 -5.20 5.86 8.35
N GLU A 25 -4.98 6.25 7.09
CA GLU A 25 -4.51 7.59 6.76
C GLU A 25 -5.52 8.65 7.21
N LYS A 26 -5.00 9.71 7.84
CA LYS A 26 -5.78 10.86 8.26
C LYS A 26 -5.41 12.05 7.38
N GLY A 27 -6.37 12.56 6.62
CA GLY A 27 -6.21 13.73 5.73
C GLY A 27 -5.69 13.38 4.34
N ASP A 28 -5.15 14.37 3.63
CA ASP A 28 -4.79 14.27 2.20
C ASP A 28 -3.48 13.53 1.90
N LYS A 29 -2.85 12.96 2.93
CA LYS A 29 -1.56 12.26 2.81
C LYS A 29 -1.79 10.76 2.70
N SER A 30 -2.16 10.31 1.51
CA SER A 30 -2.14 8.90 1.15
C SER A 30 -0.82 8.56 0.45
N PRO A 31 -0.14 7.45 0.78
CA PRO A 31 1.04 7.01 0.04
C PRO A 31 0.65 6.76 -1.42
N PRO A 32 1.51 7.06 -2.41
CA PRO A 32 1.20 6.77 -3.81
C PRO A 32 1.18 5.27 -4.12
N MET A 33 1.90 4.45 -3.34
CA MET A 33 1.99 3.00 -3.50
C MET A 33 2.10 2.30 -2.14
N GLY A 34 1.87 0.99 -2.12
CA GLY A 34 2.04 0.17 -0.91
C GLY A 34 2.31 -1.27 -1.28
N TYR A 35 3.10 -1.96 -0.44
CA TYR A 35 3.41 -3.37 -0.59
C TYR A 35 3.25 -4.12 0.73
N ASP A 36 4.18 -3.91 1.67
CA ASP A 36 4.17 -4.56 2.97
C ASP A 36 4.07 -3.52 4.09
N PHE A 37 3.58 -3.94 5.25
CA PHE A 37 3.49 -3.06 6.41
C PHE A 37 3.67 -3.82 7.72
N TRP A 38 4.21 -3.11 8.70
CA TRP A 38 4.29 -3.56 10.07
C TRP A 38 3.65 -2.54 11.00
N TYR A 39 2.74 -3.02 11.86
CA TYR A 39 2.13 -2.20 12.88
C TYR A 39 2.75 -2.48 14.25
N GLN A 40 3.14 -1.42 14.97
CA GLN A 40 3.70 -1.50 16.32
C GLN A 40 2.67 -0.97 17.35
N PRO A 41 1.92 -1.85 18.05
CA PRO A 41 0.81 -1.43 18.90
C PRO A 41 1.21 -0.55 20.09
N ARG A 42 2.39 -0.78 20.68
CA ARG A 42 2.88 -0.03 21.86
C ARG A 42 3.18 1.44 21.57
N HIS A 43 3.47 1.75 20.31
CA HIS A 43 3.85 3.09 19.87
C HIS A 43 2.82 3.71 18.93
N ASN A 44 1.77 2.96 18.56
CA ASN A 44 0.75 3.39 17.61
C ASN A 44 1.35 3.88 16.29
N VAL A 45 2.39 3.18 15.81
CA VAL A 45 3.11 3.49 14.56
C VAL A 45 2.85 2.38 13.55
N LEU A 46 2.51 2.77 12.33
CA LEU A 46 2.47 1.90 11.16
C LEU A 46 3.63 2.28 10.25
N ILE A 47 4.43 1.29 9.87
CA ILE A 47 5.54 1.43 8.92
C ILE A 47 5.14 0.68 7.66
N SER A 48 5.29 1.30 6.50
CA SER A 48 5.00 0.68 5.21
C SER A 48 6.18 0.74 4.26
N THR A 49 6.27 -0.24 3.38
CA THR A 49 7.17 -0.24 2.24
C THR A 49 6.37 -0.10 0.96
N GLU A 50 7.00 0.51 -0.03
CA GLU A 50 6.47 0.61 -1.38
C GLU A 50 7.19 -0.40 -2.27
N TRP A 51 6.46 -1.05 -3.18
CA TRP A 51 7.03 -1.77 -4.31
C TRP A 51 6.42 -1.18 -5.57
N GLY A 52 6.57 -1.88 -6.68
CA GLY A 52 6.31 -1.41 -8.01
C GLY A 52 4.89 -1.69 -8.39
N ILE A 53 4.47 -1.00 -9.45
CA ILE A 53 3.12 -1.10 -9.98
C ILE A 53 2.86 -2.57 -10.39
N PRO A 54 1.72 -3.16 -9.99
CA PRO A 54 1.39 -4.56 -10.29
C PRO A 54 1.52 -4.91 -11.78
N LYS A 55 1.30 -3.95 -12.68
CA LYS A 55 1.45 -4.11 -14.13
C LYS A 55 2.88 -4.45 -14.57
N CYS A 56 3.89 -3.96 -13.86
CA CYS A 56 5.32 -4.22 -14.15
C CYS A 56 5.83 -5.51 -13.49
N LEU A 57 5.16 -5.99 -12.43
CA LEU A 57 5.64 -7.13 -11.63
C LEU A 57 4.83 -8.41 -11.85
N GLY A 58 3.58 -8.29 -12.30
CA GLY A 58 2.65 -9.41 -12.44
C GLY A 58 2.99 -10.41 -13.55
N TYR A 59 3.84 -10.02 -14.51
CA TYR A 59 4.21 -10.84 -15.67
C TYR A 59 5.68 -11.32 -15.64
N GLY A 60 6.36 -11.13 -14.51
CA GLY A 60 7.80 -11.40 -14.36
C GLY A 60 8.65 -10.14 -14.57
N PHE A 61 9.88 -10.17 -14.03
CA PHE A 61 10.79 -9.03 -14.06
C PHE A 61 11.35 -8.80 -15.48
N ASP A 62 11.01 -7.67 -16.10
CA ASP A 62 11.62 -7.17 -17.34
C ASP A 62 12.60 -6.03 -17.02
N PRO A 63 13.91 -6.18 -17.31
CA PRO A 63 14.89 -5.10 -17.17
C PRO A 63 14.55 -3.81 -17.93
N ASN A 64 13.70 -3.86 -18.95
CA ASN A 64 13.24 -2.67 -19.68
C ASN A 64 12.27 -1.80 -18.87
N ASP A 65 11.59 -2.37 -17.87
CA ASP A 65 10.70 -1.60 -16.99
C ASP A 65 11.49 -0.67 -16.05
N LEU A 66 12.75 -1.01 -15.73
CA LEU A 66 13.64 -0.12 -15.00
C LEU A 66 13.99 1.16 -15.78
N LYS A 67 13.99 1.09 -17.12
CA LYS A 67 14.29 2.24 -17.98
C LYS A 67 13.10 3.15 -18.22
N LYS A 68 11.88 2.66 -17.97
CA LYS A 68 10.62 3.43 -18.07
C LYS A 68 10.30 4.24 -16.81
N GLY A 69 11.30 4.45 -15.94
CA GLY A 69 11.15 5.24 -14.73
C GLY A 69 10.32 6.50 -14.99
N GLU A 70 9.22 6.62 -14.25
CA GLU A 70 8.34 7.79 -14.11
C GLU A 70 7.20 8.05 -15.13
N GLU A 71 6.97 7.23 -16.17
CA GLU A 71 5.91 7.54 -17.18
C GLU A 71 4.59 6.76 -17.06
N THR A 72 4.18 6.32 -15.87
CA THR A 72 2.82 5.75 -15.71
C THR A 72 2.17 6.05 -14.36
N LEU A 73 2.37 7.26 -13.85
CA LEU A 73 1.69 7.76 -12.65
C LEU A 73 1.09 9.15 -12.89
N VAL A 74 0.05 9.19 -13.73
CA VAL A 74 -1.16 10.00 -13.58
C VAL A 74 -2.29 9.32 -14.34
#